data_AF-A0A809SEA9-F1
#
_entry.id   AF-A0A809SEA9-F1
#
_cell.length_a   1.000
_cell.length_b   1.000
_cell.length_c   1.000
_cell.angle_alpha   90.00
_cell.angle_beta   90.00
_cell.angle_gamma   90.00
#
_symmetry.space_group_name_H-M   'P 1'
#
loop_
_entity.id
_entity.type
_entity.pdbx_description
1 polymer ?
#
loop_
_entity_poly.entity_id
_entity_poly.type
_entity_poly.pdbx_seq_one_letter_code
_entity_poly.pdbx_strand_id
1 'polypeptide(L)'
;MLTDPSAESSASVIPAFLAKPKGAPVYYGFPVIEETLTEGWLFGAITAFDDDPEGRTFGDGFVIAPDGSRAGIVWEVGEFATREICAPTSDRWGVYGVAFPHAVRCISDLVEGFRAVMPELQGIHARIVGVSGQETGEADGKPKPTTRPRR
;
A
#
# COMPACT_ATOMS: atom_id res chain seq x y z
N MET A 1 -6.90 -16.17 6.22
CA MET A 1 -7.10 -14.81 5.66
C MET A 1 -8.13 -14.11 6.54
N LEU A 2 -7.85 -12.87 6.95
CA LEU A 2 -8.78 -12.05 7.72
C LEU A 2 -9.73 -11.30 6.79
N THR A 3 -10.90 -10.94 7.28
CA THR A 3 -11.89 -10.13 6.55
C THR A 3 -12.53 -9.15 7.51
N ASP A 4 -12.76 -7.92 7.06
CA ASP A 4 -13.52 -6.92 7.81
C ASP A 4 -15.02 -7.26 7.72
N PRO A 5 -15.68 -7.68 8.83
CA PRO A 5 -17.09 -8.04 8.81
C PRO A 5 -18.03 -6.84 8.63
N SER A 6 -17.52 -5.61 8.83
CA SER A 6 -18.29 -4.38 8.64
C SER A 6 -18.22 -3.84 7.21
N ALA A 7 -17.34 -4.39 6.37
CA ALA A 7 -17.19 -3.95 4.99
C ALA A 7 -18.37 -4.39 4.12
N GLU A 8 -19.00 -3.43 3.46
CA GLU A 8 -20.15 -3.66 2.58
C GLU A 8 -19.72 -4.26 1.24
N SER A 9 -20.34 -5.36 0.87
CA SER A 9 -20.16 -5.95 -0.45
C SER A 9 -21.12 -5.36 -1.47
N SER A 10 -20.65 -5.19 -2.70
CA SER A 10 -21.50 -4.86 -3.86
C SER A 10 -22.33 -6.03 -4.38
N ALA A 11 -22.09 -7.24 -3.87
CA ALA A 11 -22.84 -8.45 -4.20
C ALA A 11 -23.28 -9.18 -2.93
N SER A 12 -24.55 -9.55 -2.85
CA SER A 12 -25.21 -10.05 -1.63
C SER A 12 -24.62 -11.35 -1.05
N VAL A 13 -23.82 -12.09 -1.82
CA VAL A 13 -23.31 -13.43 -1.45
C VAL A 13 -21.79 -13.56 -1.53
N ILE A 14 -21.08 -12.48 -1.87
CA ILE A 14 -19.62 -12.49 -2.06
C ILE A 14 -18.98 -11.54 -1.05
N PRO A 15 -17.87 -11.90 -0.37
CA PRO A 15 -17.16 -10.99 0.52
C PRO A 15 -16.73 -9.68 -0.14
N ALA A 16 -16.67 -8.60 0.64
CA ALA A 16 -16.34 -7.26 0.16
C ALA A 16 -14.96 -7.15 -0.54
N PHE A 17 -13.98 -7.98 -0.16
CA PHE A 17 -12.68 -7.99 -0.81
C PHE A 17 -12.70 -8.59 -2.23
N LEU A 18 -13.70 -9.42 -2.55
CA LEU A 18 -13.95 -9.97 -3.89
C LEU A 18 -14.94 -9.12 -4.70
N ALA A 19 -15.91 -8.50 -4.02
CA ALA A 19 -16.95 -7.70 -4.65
C ALA A 19 -16.99 -6.28 -4.06
N LYS A 20 -15.87 -5.56 -4.15
CA LYS A 20 -15.77 -4.21 -3.59
C LYS A 20 -16.71 -3.22 -4.29
N PRO A 21 -17.35 -2.29 -3.56
CA PRO A 21 -18.12 -1.21 -4.17
C PRO A 21 -17.29 -0.35 -5.12
N LYS A 22 -17.95 0.26 -6.12
CA LYS A 22 -17.28 1.20 -7.03
C LYS A 22 -16.72 2.38 -6.22
N GLY A 23 -15.44 2.68 -6.43
CA GLY A 23 -14.74 3.74 -5.72
C GLY A 23 -14.12 3.31 -4.39
N ALA A 24 -14.34 2.07 -3.93
CA ALA A 24 -13.67 1.54 -2.75
C ALA A 24 -12.15 1.41 -2.97
N PRO A 25 -11.33 1.73 -1.96
CA PRO A 25 -9.88 1.68 -2.07
C PRO A 25 -9.39 0.25 -2.35
N VAL A 26 -8.13 0.14 -2.78
CA VAL A 26 -7.44 -1.16 -2.81
C VAL A 26 -7.40 -1.77 -1.40
N TYR A 27 -7.49 -3.10 -1.30
CA TYR A 27 -7.60 -3.83 -0.02
C TYR A 27 -8.86 -3.53 0.81
N TYR A 28 -9.90 -2.97 0.19
CA TYR A 28 -11.22 -2.89 0.84
C TYR A 28 -11.72 -4.29 1.22
N GLY A 29 -12.35 -4.43 2.39
CA GLY A 29 -12.81 -5.71 2.91
C GLY A 29 -11.80 -6.46 3.78
N PHE A 30 -10.61 -5.90 4.00
CA PHE A 30 -9.63 -6.39 4.97
C PHE A 30 -9.56 -5.47 6.19
N PRO A 31 -9.36 -6.01 7.41
CA PRO A 31 -9.32 -5.20 8.62
C PRO A 31 -8.08 -4.30 8.64
N VAL A 32 -8.29 -3.08 9.14
CA VAL A 32 -7.23 -2.16 9.52
C VAL A 32 -6.98 -2.34 11.01
N ILE A 33 -5.72 -2.49 11.41
CA ILE A 33 -5.34 -2.72 12.81
C ILE A 33 -4.98 -1.37 13.43
N GLU A 34 -5.93 -0.75 14.13
CA GLU A 34 -5.79 0.63 14.63
C GLU A 34 -4.61 0.80 15.59
N GLU A 35 -4.24 -0.25 16.34
CA GLU A 35 -3.11 -0.27 17.26
C GLU A 35 -1.77 -0.06 16.58
N THR A 36 -1.70 -0.29 15.26
CA THR A 36 -0.49 -0.06 14.46
C THR A 36 -0.27 1.41 14.11
N LEU A 37 -1.23 2.30 14.44
CA LEU A 37 -1.15 3.73 14.16
C LEU A 37 0.19 4.31 14.63
N THR A 38 1.01 4.71 13.66
CA THR A 38 2.34 5.28 13.89
C THR A 38 2.51 6.45 12.94
N GLU A 39 2.53 7.68 13.47
CA GLU A 39 2.73 8.90 12.67
C GLU A 39 1.73 9.05 11.49
N GLY A 40 0.49 8.61 11.68
CA GLY A 40 -0.55 8.64 10.64
C GLY A 40 -0.53 7.46 9.66
N TRP A 41 0.41 6.51 9.84
CA TRP A 41 0.48 5.27 9.08
C TRP A 41 -0.25 4.14 9.80
N LEU A 42 -0.94 3.30 9.04
CA LEU A 42 -1.68 2.15 9.55
C LEU A 42 -1.35 0.89 8.76
N PHE A 43 -1.35 -0.24 9.44
CA PHE A 43 -1.28 -1.55 8.82
C PHE A 43 -2.66 -2.17 8.72
N GLY A 44 -2.96 -2.79 7.58
CA GLY A 44 -4.11 -3.66 7.40
C GLY A 44 -3.68 -5.10 7.17
N ALA A 45 -4.35 -6.01 7.85
CA ALA A 45 -3.97 -7.42 7.88
C ALA A 45 -4.78 -8.24 6.88
N ILE A 46 -4.08 -9.01 6.03
CA ILE A 46 -4.69 -9.97 5.12
C ILE A 46 -4.51 -11.39 5.66
N THR A 47 -3.32 -11.72 6.13
CA THR A 47 -3.03 -13.00 6.80
C THR A 47 -3.49 -12.96 8.26
N ALA A 48 -4.13 -14.05 8.71
CA ALA A 48 -4.46 -14.22 10.13
C ALA A 48 -3.19 -14.60 10.90
N PHE A 49 -3.01 -14.02 12.08
CA PHE A 49 -1.78 -14.16 12.86
C PHE A 49 -2.02 -14.65 14.30
N ASP A 50 -3.29 -14.78 14.70
CA ASP A 50 -3.74 -15.23 16.01
C ASP A 50 -4.11 -16.73 16.05
N ASP A 51 -3.98 -17.42 14.90
CA ASP A 51 -4.34 -18.83 14.73
C ASP A 51 -3.17 -19.81 14.88
N ASP A 52 -1.96 -19.30 15.10
CA ASP A 52 -0.73 -20.08 15.25
C ASP A 52 -0.06 -19.78 16.61
N PRO A 53 -0.03 -20.74 17.55
CA PRO A 53 0.60 -20.55 18.86
C PRO A 53 2.09 -20.20 18.79
N GLU A 54 2.79 -20.66 17.76
CA GLU A 54 4.23 -20.37 17.56
C GLU A 54 4.45 -19.02 16.85
N GLY A 55 3.37 -18.42 16.34
CA GLY A 55 3.39 -17.19 15.58
C GLY A 55 3.71 -17.40 14.10
N ARG A 56 3.22 -16.48 13.29
CA ARG A 56 3.45 -16.48 11.86
C ARG A 56 4.83 -15.89 11.54
N THR A 57 5.62 -16.61 10.75
CA THR A 57 6.94 -16.15 10.26
C THR A 57 6.86 -15.50 8.87
N PHE A 58 5.69 -15.50 8.24
CA PHE A 58 5.42 -14.81 6.99
C PHE A 58 3.94 -14.47 6.86
N GLY A 59 3.61 -13.51 6.01
CA GLY A 59 2.23 -13.20 5.69
C GLY A 59 2.07 -12.01 4.74
N ASP A 60 0.81 -11.76 4.43
CA ASP A 60 0.38 -10.64 3.59
C ASP A 60 -0.35 -9.58 4.43
N GLY A 61 -0.18 -8.33 4.02
CA GLY A 61 -0.88 -7.17 4.54
C GLY A 61 -0.85 -6.01 3.57
N PHE A 62 -1.21 -4.84 4.07
CA PHE A 62 -1.08 -3.59 3.35
C PHE A 62 -0.82 -2.46 4.32
N VAL A 63 -0.30 -1.37 3.80
CA VAL A 63 -0.07 -0.14 4.56
C VAL A 63 -0.92 0.98 3.99
N ILE A 64 -1.44 1.82 4.88
CA ILE A 64 -2.16 3.06 4.57
C ILE A 64 -1.26 4.21 5.00
N ALA A 65 -0.89 5.06 4.05
CA ALA A 65 -0.12 6.27 4.29
C ALA A 65 -1.03 7.41 4.82
N PRO A 66 -0.48 8.49 5.40
CA PRO A 66 -1.25 9.62 5.93
C PRO A 66 -2.14 10.33 4.90
N ASP A 67 -1.80 10.25 3.61
CA ASP A 67 -2.60 10.77 2.50
C ASP A 67 -3.74 9.82 2.06
N GLY A 68 -3.89 8.68 2.73
CA GLY A 68 -4.87 7.63 2.44
C GLY A 68 -4.47 6.67 1.31
N SER A 69 -3.36 6.93 0.61
CA SER A 69 -2.83 6.03 -0.41
C SER A 69 -2.30 4.74 0.22
N ARG A 70 -2.24 3.65 -0.54
CA ARG A 70 -1.94 2.31 -0.01
C ARG A 70 -0.87 1.59 -0.82
N ALA A 71 -0.17 0.65 -0.18
CA ALA A 71 0.63 -0.36 -0.84
C ALA A 71 0.45 -1.72 -0.19
N GLY A 72 0.69 -2.78 -0.96
CA GLY A 72 0.75 -4.14 -0.43
C GLY A 72 2.04 -4.40 0.31
N ILE A 73 1.96 -5.24 1.33
CA ILE A 73 3.10 -5.74 2.07
C ILE A 73 3.09 -7.26 2.02
N VAL A 74 4.21 -7.85 1.62
CA VAL A 74 4.53 -9.26 1.90
C VAL A 74 5.63 -9.22 2.94
N TRP A 75 5.37 -9.74 4.13
CA TRP A 75 6.36 -9.73 5.21
C TRP A 75 6.84 -11.16 5.47
N GLU A 76 8.11 -11.29 5.80
CA GLU A 76 8.73 -12.53 6.25
C GLU A 76 9.73 -12.19 7.37
N VAL A 77 9.89 -13.10 8.33
CA VAL A 77 10.82 -12.94 9.44
C VAL A 77 12.25 -13.12 8.93
N GLY A 78 13.11 -12.15 9.21
CA GLY A 78 14.52 -12.22 8.84
C GLY A 78 15.19 -10.85 8.82
N GLU A 79 16.31 -10.79 8.11
CA GLU A 79 17.11 -9.58 7.95
C GLU A 79 17.43 -9.37 6.46
N PHE A 80 16.67 -8.51 5.81
CA PHE A 80 16.91 -8.10 4.42
C PHE A 80 16.29 -6.72 4.16
N ALA A 81 16.85 -6.02 3.18
CA ALA A 81 16.34 -4.71 2.78
C ALA A 81 14.98 -4.83 2.10
N THR A 82 14.12 -3.82 2.28
CA THR A 82 12.83 -3.75 1.58
C THR A 82 13.04 -3.82 0.06
N ARG A 83 12.26 -4.68 -0.59
CA ARG A 83 12.32 -4.90 -2.04
C ARG A 83 10.97 -4.67 -2.69
N GLU A 84 10.98 -4.09 -3.88
CA GLU A 84 9.77 -4.01 -4.70
C GLU A 84 9.44 -5.39 -5.28
N ILE A 85 8.21 -5.84 -5.05
CA ILE A 85 7.64 -7.07 -5.63
C ILE A 85 6.81 -6.71 -6.87
N CYS A 86 5.99 -5.65 -6.76
CA CYS A 86 5.21 -5.11 -7.85
C CYS A 86 5.36 -3.59 -7.91
N ALA A 87 5.58 -3.06 -9.11
CA ALA A 87 5.68 -1.63 -9.38
C ALA A 87 4.39 -0.88 -8.98
N PRO A 88 4.50 0.44 -8.71
CA PRO A 88 3.34 1.31 -8.48
C PRO A 88 2.32 1.28 -9.62
N THR A 89 1.05 1.42 -9.27
CA THR A 89 -0.09 1.54 -10.19
C THR A 89 -0.94 2.74 -9.80
N SER A 90 -1.98 3.06 -10.57
CA SER A 90 -2.84 4.21 -10.29
C SER A 90 -3.64 4.11 -8.98
N ASP A 91 -3.80 2.90 -8.44
CA ASP A 91 -4.60 2.61 -7.24
C ASP A 91 -3.76 2.31 -5.99
N ARG A 92 -2.46 2.05 -6.14
CA ARG A 92 -1.53 1.77 -5.04
C ARG A 92 -0.10 2.13 -5.42
N TRP A 93 0.69 2.55 -4.44
CA TRP A 93 2.09 2.92 -4.67
C TRP A 93 3.04 1.70 -4.67
N GLY A 94 2.55 0.49 -4.93
CA GLY A 94 3.37 -0.71 -5.13
C GLY A 94 2.99 -1.89 -4.23
N VAL A 95 3.79 -2.94 -4.29
CA VAL A 95 3.80 -4.06 -3.33
C VAL A 95 5.23 -4.33 -2.93
N TYR A 96 5.50 -4.41 -1.62
CA TYR A 96 6.86 -4.49 -1.09
C TYR A 96 7.05 -5.72 -0.21
N GLY A 97 8.19 -6.38 -0.39
CA GLY A 97 8.70 -7.41 0.49
C GLY A 97 9.47 -6.77 1.63
N VAL A 98 9.09 -6.99 2.88
CA VAL A 98 9.71 -6.38 4.07
C VAL A 98 10.10 -7.42 5.11
N ALA A 99 11.15 -7.13 5.88
CA ALA A 99 11.66 -8.01 6.92
C ALA A 99 11.06 -7.65 8.28
N PHE A 100 10.32 -8.56 8.90
CA PHE A 100 9.93 -8.42 10.30
C PHE A 100 11.00 -9.03 11.21
N PRO A 101 11.29 -8.42 12.37
CA PRO A 101 12.34 -8.92 13.26
C PRO A 101 11.95 -10.24 13.93
N HIS A 102 10.66 -10.44 14.21
CA HIS A 102 10.15 -11.56 15.00
C HIS A 102 8.83 -12.08 14.44
N ALA A 103 8.50 -13.33 14.79
CA ALA A 103 7.22 -13.94 14.44
C ALA A 103 6.05 -13.18 15.05
N VAL A 104 4.95 -13.08 14.32
CA VAL A 104 3.74 -12.37 14.74
C VAL A 104 2.77 -13.36 15.39
N ARG A 105 2.60 -13.27 16.71
CA ARG A 105 1.65 -14.10 17.49
C ARG A 105 0.44 -13.32 17.96
N CYS A 106 0.59 -12.01 18.05
CA CYS A 106 -0.42 -11.11 18.59
C CYS A 106 -0.29 -9.72 17.98
N ILE A 107 -1.25 -8.84 18.29
CA ILE A 107 -1.24 -7.45 17.83
C ILE A 107 0.04 -6.72 18.25
N SER A 108 0.57 -6.98 19.44
CA SER A 108 1.80 -6.31 19.90
C SER A 108 3.01 -6.66 19.02
N ASP A 109 3.15 -7.93 18.62
CA ASP A 109 4.22 -8.34 17.71
C ASP A 109 4.05 -7.70 16.32
N LEU A 110 2.80 -7.57 15.85
CA LEU A 110 2.49 -6.91 14.58
C LEU A 110 2.86 -5.42 14.61
N VAL A 111 2.55 -4.73 15.71
CA VAL A 111 2.91 -3.32 15.92
C VAL A 111 4.43 -3.15 15.90
N GLU A 112 5.17 -4.03 16.58
CA GLU A 112 6.63 -4.00 16.59
C GLU A 112 7.20 -4.24 15.19
N GLY A 113 6.75 -5.28 14.50
CA GLY A 113 7.19 -5.59 13.14
C GLY A 113 6.89 -4.48 12.15
N PHE A 114 5.69 -3.90 12.21
CA PHE A 114 5.31 -2.78 11.36
C PHE A 114 6.19 -1.54 11.61
N ARG A 115 6.43 -1.19 12.87
CA ARG A 115 7.29 -0.05 13.24
C ARG A 115 8.74 -0.25 12.81
N ALA A 116 9.25 -1.48 12.81
CA ALA A 116 10.61 -1.78 12.35
C ALA A 116 10.81 -1.44 10.87
N VAL A 117 9.79 -1.65 10.03
CA VAL A 117 9.87 -1.42 8.58
C VAL A 117 9.42 -0.02 8.15
N MET A 118 8.79 0.74 9.06
CA MET A 118 8.23 2.05 8.76
C MET A 118 9.21 3.05 8.11
N PRO A 119 10.45 3.21 8.58
CA PRO A 119 11.38 4.17 7.98
C PRO A 119 11.63 3.92 6.48
N GLU A 120 11.73 2.65 6.08
CA GLU A 120 11.92 2.27 4.69
C GLU A 120 10.67 2.55 3.85
N LEU A 121 9.48 2.20 4.37
CA LEU A 121 8.20 2.46 3.71
C LEU A 121 7.94 3.96 3.51
N GLN A 122 8.24 4.79 4.52
CA GLN A 122 8.15 6.25 4.43
C GLN A 122 9.07 6.80 3.33
N GLY A 123 10.32 6.33 3.28
CA GLY A 123 11.28 6.73 2.25
C GLY A 123 10.87 6.31 0.83
N ILE A 124 10.22 5.15 0.68
CA ILE A 124 9.66 4.70 -0.61
C ILE A 124 8.49 5.60 -1.03
N HIS A 125 7.51 5.80 -0.15
CA HIS A 125 6.34 6.63 -0.44
C HIS A 125 6.70 8.07 -0.78
N ALA A 126 7.62 8.68 -0.02
CA ALA A 126 8.10 10.03 -0.29
C ALA A 126 8.73 10.17 -1.69
N ARG A 127 9.47 9.15 -2.15
CA ARG A 127 10.03 9.14 -3.50
C ARG A 127 8.94 9.04 -4.57
N ILE A 128 7.93 8.20 -4.37
CA ILE A 128 6.86 8.00 -5.35
C ILE A 128 5.97 9.25 -5.46
N VAL A 129 5.57 9.83 -4.33
CA VAL A 129 4.78 11.06 -4.31
C VAL A 129 5.60 12.23 -4.83
N GLY A 130 6.89 12.31 -4.51
CA GLY A 130 7.81 13.32 -5.04
C GLY A 130 8.01 13.23 -6.56
N VAL A 131 8.08 12.02 -7.13
CA VAL A 131 8.19 11.79 -8.58
C VAL A 131 6.90 12.16 -9.31
N SER A 132 5.74 11.93 -8.69
CA SER A 132 4.42 12.28 -9.26
C SER A 132 4.19 13.80 -9.41
N GLY A 133 5.06 14.63 -8.83
CA GLY A 133 5.03 16.09 -8.95
C GLY A 133 5.86 16.68 -10.10
N GLN A 134 6.53 15.85 -10.92
CA GLN A 134 7.38 16.32 -12.03
C GLN A 134 6.91 15.82 -13.41
N GLU A 135 5.63 16.00 -13.78
CA GLU A 135 5.22 15.97 -15.19
C GLU A 135 4.19 17.08 -15.50
N THR A 136 4.69 18.21 -16.01
CA THR A 136 4.26 18.87 -17.26
C THR A 136 5.07 20.16 -17.45
N GLY A 137 6.37 20.00 -17.75
CA GLY A 137 7.21 21.07 -18.26
C GLY A 137 7.13 21.14 -19.78
N GLU A 138 6.19 21.94 -20.26
CA GLU A 138 6.29 22.80 -21.45
C GLU A 138 7.35 22.45 -22.51
N ALA A 139 6.91 21.87 -23.62
CA ALA A 139 7.59 21.95 -24.90
C ALA A 139 6.55 22.05 -26.02
N ASP A 140 6.37 23.25 -26.57
CA ASP A 140 6.81 23.56 -27.93
C ASP A 140 6.02 24.78 -28.44
N GLY A 141 6.63 25.95 -28.26
CA GLY A 141 6.17 27.20 -28.86
C GLY A 141 6.28 27.12 -30.37
N LYS A 142 5.15 26.90 -31.05
CA LYS A 142 5.01 27.13 -32.49
C LYS A 142 4.69 28.60 -32.76
N PRO A 143 5.59 29.38 -33.38
CA PRO A 143 5.17 30.59 -34.07
C PRO A 143 4.58 30.25 -35.46
N LYS A 144 3.38 30.76 -35.74
CA LYS A 144 2.87 31.04 -37.09
C LYS A 144 2.51 32.53 -37.14
N PRO A 145 2.39 33.21 -38.30
CA PRO A 145 2.77 32.84 -39.68
C PRO A 145 3.60 33.94 -40.39
N THR A 146 4.29 33.63 -41.49
CA THR A 146 4.67 34.66 -42.47
C THR A 146 4.18 34.28 -43.87
N THR A 147 3.19 35.04 -44.32
CA THR A 147 2.65 35.05 -45.68
C THR A 147 3.69 35.66 -46.62
N ARG A 148 4.10 34.95 -47.68
CA ARG A 148 4.79 35.57 -48.82
C ARG A 148 3.83 35.69 -50.01
N PRO A 149 3.90 36.79 -50.78
CA PRO A 149 2.99 37.04 -51.88
C PRO A 149 3.34 36.21 -53.12
N ARG A 150 2.30 35.86 -53.87
CA ARG A 150 2.36 35.22 -55.18
C ARG A 150 3.13 36.10 -56.18
N ARG A 151 3.99 35.47 -56.97
CA ARG A 151 4.35 35.89 -58.32
C ARG A 151 4.32 34.67 -59.22
#